data_AF-A0A2S0QU35-F1
#
_entry.id   AF-A0A2S0QU35-F1
#
_cell.length_a   1.000
_cell.length_b   1.000
_cell.length_c   1.000
_cell.angle_alpha   90.00
_cell.angle_beta   90.00
_cell.angle_gamma   90.00
#
_symmetry.space_group_name_H-M   'P 1'
#
loop_
_entity.id
_entity.type
_entity.pdbx_description
1 polymer ?
#
loop_
_entity_poly.entity_id
_entity_poly.type
_entity_poly.pdbx_seq_one_letter_code
_entity_poly.pdbx_strand_id
1 'polypeptide(L)'
;MQKKAAHRLRPLRRLATAALLAAFSAAAQAQIVEHLLEPTDLANARAALEDSIVAEGLMPASVSEFGDMLKRTAADLGHPADIYRDAVILTFCSAQVAGRMTSENPRHIALCPLSMALYNLPSEPQRVYLSYRLPATGTPGGAQAEALLGRIARRTAESLGLDGHRTIH
;
A
#
# COMPACT_ATOMS: atom_id res chain seq x y z
N MET A 1 43.09 -48.75 -42.15
CA MET A 1 42.81 -47.38 -42.65
C MET A 1 41.37 -47.39 -43.15
N GLN A 2 40.36 -46.68 -42.66
CA GLN A 2 40.22 -45.39 -41.98
C GLN A 2 38.97 -45.47 -41.07
N LYS A 3 39.08 -45.06 -39.81
CA LYS A 3 37.94 -44.91 -38.87
C LYS A 3 37.18 -43.63 -39.24
N LYS A 4 35.90 -43.70 -39.65
CA LYS A 4 35.04 -42.51 -39.72
C LYS A 4 34.23 -42.35 -38.44
N ALA A 5 34.51 -41.23 -37.79
CA ALA A 5 34.03 -40.84 -36.47
C ALA A 5 32.52 -40.58 -36.46
N ALA A 6 31.87 -41.07 -35.41
CA ALA A 6 30.48 -40.81 -35.09
C ALA A 6 30.31 -39.35 -34.63
N HIS A 7 29.69 -38.51 -35.45
CA HIS A 7 29.22 -37.20 -35.00
C HIS A 7 27.82 -37.36 -34.40
N ARG A 8 27.77 -37.65 -33.09
CA ARG A 8 26.52 -37.59 -32.33
C ARG A 8 26.11 -36.12 -32.20
N LEU A 9 25.13 -35.67 -32.97
CA LEU A 9 24.43 -34.42 -32.69
C LEU A 9 23.73 -34.54 -31.34
N ARG A 10 24.23 -33.85 -30.32
CA ARG A 10 23.58 -33.70 -29.02
C ARG A 10 22.49 -32.61 -29.09
N PRO A 11 21.39 -32.75 -28.33
CA PRO A 11 20.17 -31.96 -28.48
C PRO A 11 20.31 -30.58 -27.83
N LEU A 12 20.83 -29.59 -28.56
CA LEU A 12 20.90 -28.19 -28.09
C LEU A 12 19.55 -27.46 -28.04
N ARG A 13 18.44 -28.10 -28.44
CA ARG A 13 17.10 -27.48 -28.48
C ARG A 13 16.39 -27.35 -27.13
N ARG A 14 16.90 -27.94 -26.04
CA ARG A 14 16.19 -27.96 -24.74
C ARG A 14 16.59 -26.86 -23.74
N LEU A 15 17.61 -26.04 -24.04
CA LEU A 15 18.09 -25.01 -23.11
C LEU A 15 17.51 -23.62 -23.35
N ALA A 16 16.85 -23.38 -24.49
CA ALA A 16 16.26 -22.06 -24.80
C ALA A 16 14.89 -21.82 -24.12
N THR A 17 14.19 -22.86 -23.68
CA THR A 17 12.86 -22.74 -23.06
C THR A 17 12.88 -22.38 -21.57
N ALA A 18 14.00 -22.52 -20.87
CA ALA A 18 14.08 -22.21 -19.44
C ALA A 18 14.24 -20.70 -19.16
N ALA A 19 14.80 -19.92 -20.09
CA ALA A 19 15.03 -18.49 -19.90
C ALA A 19 13.74 -17.64 -20.07
N LEU A 20 12.74 -18.12 -20.82
CA LEU A 20 11.47 -17.42 -21.04
C LEU A 20 10.48 -17.56 -19.88
N LEU A 21 10.67 -18.53 -18.98
CA LEU A 21 9.80 -18.73 -17.80
C LEU A 21 10.25 -17.92 -16.57
N ALA A 22 11.50 -17.46 -16.53
CA ALA A 22 12.01 -16.65 -15.41
C ALA A 22 11.55 -15.18 -15.45
N ALA A 23 11.07 -14.70 -16.60
CA ALA A 23 10.64 -13.31 -16.78
C ALA A 23 9.17 -13.04 -16.37
N PHE A 24 8.38 -14.08 -16.09
CA PHE A 24 6.95 -13.93 -15.78
C PHE A 24 6.62 -13.87 -14.27
N SER A 25 7.64 -13.89 -13.41
CA SER A 25 7.50 -13.78 -11.95
C SER A 25 7.74 -12.36 -11.42
N ALA A 26 7.51 -11.32 -12.23
CA ALA A 26 7.25 -10.00 -11.67
C ALA A 26 5.89 -10.06 -10.95
N ALA A 27 5.95 -10.54 -9.72
CA ALA A 27 4.81 -10.69 -8.83
C ALA A 27 4.00 -9.39 -8.82
N ALA A 28 2.67 -9.54 -8.86
CA ALA A 28 1.74 -8.49 -8.49
C ALA A 28 1.97 -8.10 -7.01
N GLN A 29 3.04 -7.37 -6.74
CA GLN A 29 3.28 -6.76 -5.45
C GLN A 29 2.17 -5.73 -5.28
N ALA A 30 1.39 -5.88 -4.21
CA ALA A 30 0.51 -4.81 -3.77
C ALA A 30 1.39 -3.57 -3.56
N GLN A 31 1.25 -2.56 -4.42
CA GLN A 31 2.02 -1.33 -4.32
C GLN A 31 1.51 -0.59 -3.10
N ILE A 32 2.27 -0.69 -2.00
CA ILE A 32 2.11 0.15 -0.83
C ILE A 32 2.85 1.44 -1.15
N VAL A 33 2.14 2.56 -1.07
CA VAL A 33 2.73 3.89 -1.12
C VAL A 33 2.88 4.36 0.31
N GLU A 34 4.05 4.89 0.63
CA GLU A 34 4.34 5.41 1.97
C GLU A 34 4.91 6.82 1.87
N HIS A 35 4.47 7.68 2.79
CA HIS A 35 4.92 9.05 2.93
C HIS A 35 5.45 9.26 4.34
N LEU A 36 6.65 9.82 4.45
CA LEU A 36 7.19 10.24 5.73
C LEU A 36 6.68 11.65 6.06
N LEU A 37 5.95 11.76 7.18
CA LEU A 37 5.52 13.00 7.80
C LEU A 37 6.43 13.28 8.99
N GLU A 38 7.34 14.24 8.84
CA GLU A 38 8.27 14.67 9.89
C GLU A 38 8.58 16.16 9.73
N PRO A 39 8.60 16.94 10.82
CA PRO A 39 8.29 16.56 12.19
C PRO A 39 6.77 16.58 12.48
N THR A 40 6.22 15.49 13.03
CA THR A 40 4.87 15.47 13.61
C THR A 40 4.68 14.27 14.54
N ASP A 41 3.68 14.32 15.41
CA ASP A 41 3.19 13.15 16.14
C ASP A 41 1.95 12.53 15.47
N LEU A 42 1.55 11.35 15.97
CA LEU A 42 0.42 10.61 15.43
C LEU A 42 -0.91 11.37 15.59
N ALA A 43 -1.09 12.10 16.70
CA ALA A 43 -2.34 12.80 16.98
C ALA A 43 -2.59 13.91 15.96
N ASN A 44 -1.59 14.74 15.68
CA ASN A 44 -1.68 15.79 14.68
C ASN A 44 -1.81 15.21 13.27
N ALA A 45 -1.04 14.16 12.93
CA ALA A 45 -1.14 13.50 11.64
C ALA A 45 -2.52 12.87 11.42
N ARG A 46 -3.13 12.27 12.45
CA ARG A 46 -4.48 11.72 12.41
C ARG A 46 -5.51 12.81 12.16
N ALA A 47 -5.48 13.90 12.93
CA ALA A 47 -6.40 15.02 12.74
C ALA A 47 -6.29 15.60 11.31
N ALA A 48 -5.05 15.82 10.84
CA ALA A 48 -4.79 16.30 9.48
C ALA A 48 -5.33 15.35 8.40
N LEU A 49 -5.24 14.04 8.60
CA LEU A 49 -5.75 13.04 7.67
C LEU A 49 -7.29 12.98 7.70
N GLU A 50 -7.91 13.00 8.88
CA GLU A 50 -9.37 13.04 9.04
C GLU A 50 -9.95 14.27 8.34
N ASP A 51 -9.37 15.45 8.56
CA ASP A 51 -9.75 16.69 7.90
C ASP A 51 -9.56 16.61 6.38
N SER A 52 -8.46 16.00 5.92
CA SER A 52 -8.17 15.83 4.49
C SER A 52 -9.17 14.91 3.80
N ILE A 53 -9.63 13.85 4.48
CA ILE A 53 -10.68 12.95 3.97
C ILE A 53 -12.00 13.72 3.85
N VAL A 54 -12.39 14.46 4.88
CA VAL A 54 -13.64 15.26 4.86
C VAL A 54 -13.58 16.38 3.81
N ALA A 55 -12.41 16.98 3.59
CA ALA A 55 -12.20 18.01 2.57
C ALA A 55 -12.42 17.52 1.12
N GLU A 56 -12.32 16.20 0.87
CA GLU A 56 -12.72 15.60 -0.41
C GLU A 56 -14.25 15.36 -0.52
N GLY A 57 -15.03 15.84 0.46
CA GLY A 57 -16.48 15.66 0.54
C GLY A 57 -16.90 14.24 0.92
N LEU A 58 -16.00 13.48 1.55
CA LEU A 58 -16.23 12.09 1.95
C LEU A 58 -16.83 12.01 3.36
N MET A 59 -17.52 10.91 3.63
CA MET A 59 -17.98 10.60 4.98
C MET A 59 -16.78 10.44 5.93
N PRO A 60 -16.94 10.79 7.23
CA PRO A 60 -15.90 10.56 8.22
C PRO A 60 -15.39 9.12 8.20
N ALA A 61 -14.07 8.96 8.34
CA ALA A 61 -13.44 7.65 8.32
C ALA A 61 -13.77 6.86 9.59
N SER A 62 -13.93 5.54 9.43
CA SER A 62 -13.91 4.61 10.56
C SER A 62 -12.46 4.35 10.95
N VAL A 63 -12.15 4.51 12.24
CA VAL A 63 -10.79 4.36 12.77
C VAL A 63 -10.64 3.04 13.50
N SER A 64 -9.57 2.31 13.19
CA SER A 64 -9.10 1.14 13.92
C SER A 64 -7.85 1.51 14.72
N GLU A 65 -7.93 1.38 16.05
CA GLU A 65 -6.82 1.57 16.99
C GLU A 65 -5.86 0.35 16.92
N PHE A 66 -5.16 0.22 15.79
CA PHE A 66 -4.42 -0.97 15.41
C PHE A 66 -3.25 -1.28 16.35
N GLY A 67 -2.50 -0.25 16.76
CA GLY A 67 -1.40 -0.40 17.72
C GLY A 67 -1.89 -0.92 19.07
N ASP A 68 -3.00 -0.41 19.58
CA ASP A 68 -3.58 -0.84 20.85
C ASP A 68 -4.16 -2.25 20.78
N MET A 69 -4.74 -2.61 19.63
CA MET A 69 -5.15 -3.98 19.36
C MET A 69 -3.96 -4.94 19.45
N LEU A 70 -2.84 -4.63 18.78
CA LEU A 70 -1.62 -5.45 18.84
C LEU A 70 -1.06 -5.52 20.26
N LYS A 71 -0.95 -4.40 20.97
CA LYS A 71 -0.48 -4.38 22.37
C LYS A 71 -1.29 -5.34 23.25
N ARG A 72 -2.62 -5.36 23.08
CA ARG A 72 -3.53 -6.21 23.85
C ARG A 72 -3.40 -7.70 23.52
N THR A 73 -3.11 -8.06 22.27
CA THR A 73 -3.05 -9.46 21.82
C THR A 73 -1.65 -10.07 21.86
N ALA A 74 -0.61 -9.26 22.15
CA ALA A 74 0.79 -9.67 22.08
C ALA A 74 1.11 -10.94 22.88
N ALA A 75 0.65 -11.00 24.14
CA ALA A 75 0.91 -12.15 25.01
C ALA A 75 0.20 -13.42 24.53
N ASP A 76 -1.04 -13.29 24.05
CA ASP A 76 -1.87 -14.42 23.63
C ASP A 76 -1.42 -15.01 22.28
N LEU A 77 -0.86 -14.16 21.39
CA LEU A 77 -0.49 -14.54 20.03
C LEU A 77 1.02 -14.68 19.80
N GLY A 78 1.86 -14.37 20.80
CA GLY A 78 3.30 -14.60 20.77
C GLY A 78 4.08 -13.63 19.87
N HIS A 79 3.66 -12.37 19.78
CA HIS A 79 4.38 -11.32 19.05
C HIS A 79 4.83 -10.18 19.98
N PRO A 80 5.79 -9.33 19.58
CA PRO A 80 6.20 -8.17 20.39
C PRO A 80 5.03 -7.21 20.64
N ALA A 81 4.99 -6.60 21.83
CA ALA A 81 3.96 -5.62 22.20
C ALA A 81 4.30 -4.20 21.70
N ASP A 82 5.57 -3.94 21.39
CA ASP A 82 6.14 -2.64 21.06
C ASP A 82 6.48 -2.50 19.56
N ILE A 83 5.74 -3.19 18.69
CA ILE A 83 5.91 -3.07 17.22
C ILE A 83 5.75 -1.62 16.77
N TYR A 84 4.75 -0.93 17.30
CA TYR A 84 4.48 0.48 17.08
C TYR A 84 4.47 1.21 18.42
N ARG A 85 4.91 2.47 18.41
CA ARG A 85 4.58 3.37 19.52
C ARG A 85 3.08 3.61 19.51
N ASP A 86 2.58 4.12 18.39
CA ASP A 86 1.17 4.31 18.10
C ASP A 86 0.90 3.92 16.62
N ALA A 87 -0.26 3.33 16.34
CA ALA A 87 -0.67 2.99 14.99
C ALA A 87 -2.19 2.98 14.85
N VAL A 88 -2.70 3.62 13.81
CA VAL A 88 -4.12 3.67 13.46
C VAL A 88 -4.34 3.38 11.99
N ILE A 89 -5.51 2.82 11.66
CA ILE A 89 -5.94 2.60 10.28
C ILE A 89 -7.27 3.32 10.08
N LEU A 90 -7.32 4.24 9.12
CA LEU A 90 -8.52 4.96 8.74
C LEU A 90 -9.10 4.31 7.48
N THR A 91 -10.36 3.93 7.54
CA THR A 91 -11.10 3.35 6.42
C THR A 91 -12.25 4.25 6.02
N PHE A 92 -12.36 4.54 4.72
CA PHE A 92 -13.36 5.47 4.19
C PHE A 92 -13.77 5.08 2.77
N CYS A 93 -14.86 5.67 2.28
CA CYS A 93 -15.40 5.35 0.96
C CYS A 93 -15.69 6.62 0.17
N SER A 94 -15.32 6.62 -1.11
CA SER A 94 -15.88 7.53 -2.11
C SER A 94 -16.93 6.77 -2.90
N ALA A 95 -18.20 7.16 -2.76
CA ALA A 95 -19.30 6.52 -3.49
C ALA A 95 -19.10 6.60 -5.01
N GLN A 96 -18.51 7.70 -5.50
CA GLN A 96 -18.18 7.86 -6.91
C GLN A 96 -17.11 6.85 -7.37
N VAL A 97 -16.00 6.73 -6.63
CA VAL A 97 -14.93 5.78 -6.95
C VAL A 97 -15.43 4.34 -6.83
N ALA A 98 -16.13 4.01 -5.74
CA ALA A 98 -16.69 2.68 -5.52
C ALA A 98 -17.68 2.29 -6.62
N GLY A 99 -18.63 3.18 -6.96
CA GLY A 99 -19.59 2.96 -8.03
C GLY A 99 -18.90 2.76 -9.39
N ARG A 100 -17.88 3.56 -9.69
CA ARG A 100 -17.09 3.41 -10.92
C ARG A 100 -16.37 2.07 -10.97
N MET A 101 -15.63 1.72 -9.93
CA MET A 101 -14.86 0.47 -9.87
C MET A 101 -15.77 -0.76 -9.94
N THR A 102 -16.86 -0.79 -9.18
CA THR A 102 -17.81 -1.92 -9.18
C THR A 102 -18.56 -2.05 -10.51
N SER A 103 -18.83 -0.93 -11.21
CA SER A 103 -19.42 -0.96 -12.55
C SER A 103 -18.46 -1.53 -13.60
N GLU A 104 -17.15 -1.29 -13.43
CA GLU A 104 -16.11 -1.88 -14.30
C GLU A 104 -15.97 -3.39 -14.07
N ASN A 105 -16.09 -3.83 -12.80
CA ASN A 105 -16.11 -5.25 -12.44
C ASN A 105 -16.77 -5.42 -11.06
N PRO A 106 -17.86 -6.20 -10.93
CA PRO A 106 -18.51 -6.42 -9.64
C PRO A 106 -17.58 -6.96 -8.55
N ARG A 107 -16.50 -7.68 -8.92
CA ARG A 107 -15.49 -8.18 -7.98
C ARG A 107 -14.64 -7.09 -7.35
N HIS A 108 -14.63 -5.87 -7.90
CA HIS A 108 -13.95 -4.73 -7.29
C HIS A 108 -14.61 -4.27 -5.98
N ILE A 109 -15.76 -4.84 -5.58
CA ILE A 109 -16.31 -4.66 -4.23
C ILE A 109 -15.27 -4.96 -3.13
N ALA A 110 -14.36 -5.91 -3.37
CA ALA A 110 -13.29 -6.27 -2.44
C ALA A 110 -12.17 -5.22 -2.32
N LEU A 111 -12.22 -4.14 -3.11
CA LEU A 111 -11.29 -3.02 -3.06
C LEU A 111 -11.89 -1.81 -2.31
N CYS A 112 -13.10 -1.97 -1.77
CA CYS A 112 -13.77 -0.98 -0.94
C CYS A 112 -14.00 -1.58 0.47
N PRO A 113 -13.85 -0.79 1.55
CA PRO A 113 -13.45 0.62 1.59
C PRO A 113 -11.98 0.84 1.20
N LEU A 114 -11.64 2.09 0.91
CA LEU A 114 -10.24 2.52 0.84
C LEU A 114 -9.68 2.63 2.25
N SER A 115 -8.35 2.50 2.39
CA SER A 115 -7.67 2.47 3.69
C SER A 115 -6.35 3.22 3.65
N MET A 116 -6.08 4.01 4.69
CA MET A 116 -4.80 4.67 4.93
C MET A 116 -4.38 4.43 6.39
N ALA A 117 -3.13 4.04 6.62
CA ALA A 117 -2.58 3.79 7.95
C ALA A 117 -1.62 4.91 8.35
N LEU A 118 -1.65 5.27 9.62
CA LEU A 118 -0.67 6.15 10.25
C LEU A 118 0.01 5.38 11.37
N TYR A 119 1.34 5.45 11.45
CA TYR A 119 2.08 4.84 12.55
C TYR A 119 3.39 5.56 12.83
N ASN A 120 3.91 5.40 14.05
CA ASN A 120 5.27 5.79 14.43
C ASN A 120 5.95 4.65 15.20
N LEU A 121 7.28 4.58 15.10
CA LEU A 121 8.08 3.55 15.77
C LEU A 121 8.48 4.02 17.17
N PRO A 122 8.73 3.10 18.13
CA PRO A 122 9.18 3.47 19.48
C PRO A 122 10.43 4.37 19.52
N SER A 123 11.37 4.13 18.60
CA SER A 123 12.61 4.91 18.47
C SER A 123 12.42 6.27 17.80
N GLU A 124 11.29 6.52 17.15
CA GLU A 124 11.09 7.63 16.22
C GLU A 124 9.72 8.33 16.46
N PRO A 125 9.47 8.87 17.66
CA PRO A 125 8.14 9.36 18.05
C PRO A 125 7.61 10.57 17.25
N GLN A 126 8.52 11.29 16.57
CA GLN A 126 8.23 12.49 15.75
C GLN A 126 8.24 12.22 14.24
N ARG A 127 8.32 10.93 13.85
CA ARG A 127 8.23 10.47 12.47
C ARG A 127 6.98 9.63 12.32
N VAL A 128 6.03 10.16 11.57
CA VAL A 128 4.80 9.44 11.26
C VAL A 128 4.85 8.97 9.82
N TYR A 129 4.59 7.69 9.63
CA TYR A 129 4.50 7.07 8.33
C TYR A 129 3.02 7.02 7.93
N LEU A 130 2.69 7.65 6.81
CA LEU A 130 1.38 7.56 6.17
C LEU A 130 1.46 6.57 5.02
N SER A 131 0.81 5.41 5.15
CA SER A 131 0.86 4.35 4.15
C SER A 131 -0.52 3.94 3.64
N TYR A 132 -0.60 3.57 2.36
CA TYR A 132 -1.82 3.07 1.75
C TYR A 132 -1.55 2.17 0.56
N ARG A 133 -2.53 1.33 0.22
CA ARG A 133 -2.43 0.41 -0.91
C ARG A 133 -3.13 0.98 -2.14
N LEU A 134 -2.49 0.87 -3.29
CA LEU A 134 -3.15 1.15 -4.57
C LEU A 134 -4.04 -0.02 -5.01
N PRO A 135 -5.27 0.25 -5.48
CA PRO A 135 -6.08 -0.75 -6.15
C PRO A 135 -5.48 -1.00 -7.54
N ALA A 136 -4.57 -1.98 -7.61
CA ALA A 136 -3.83 -2.37 -8.82
C ALA A 136 -4.73 -3.05 -9.88
N THR A 137 -5.82 -2.38 -10.29
CA THR A 137 -6.80 -2.90 -11.25
C THR A 137 -6.41 -2.61 -12.70
N GLY A 138 -5.58 -1.58 -12.95
CA GLY A 138 -5.29 -1.08 -14.29
C GLY A 138 -6.49 -0.48 -15.02
N THR A 139 -7.56 -0.14 -14.29
CA THR A 139 -8.81 0.42 -14.84
C THR A 139 -8.92 1.92 -14.54
N PRO A 140 -9.77 2.67 -15.27
CA PRO A 140 -10.02 4.07 -14.95
C PRO A 140 -10.53 4.28 -13.51
N GLY A 141 -11.38 3.40 -12.98
CA GLY A 141 -11.80 3.43 -11.58
C GLY A 141 -10.63 3.25 -10.60
N GLY A 142 -9.69 2.36 -10.89
CA GLY A 142 -8.46 2.22 -10.10
C GLY A 142 -7.60 3.48 -10.14
N ALA A 143 -7.42 4.08 -11.31
CA ALA A 143 -6.70 5.36 -11.45
C ALA A 143 -7.39 6.51 -10.71
N GLN A 144 -8.73 6.53 -10.65
CA GLN A 144 -9.46 7.51 -9.84
C GLN A 144 -9.23 7.32 -8.34
N ALA A 145 -9.22 6.07 -7.87
CA ALA A 145 -8.91 5.76 -6.48
C ALA A 145 -7.48 6.17 -6.10
N GLU A 146 -6.50 5.86 -6.95
CA GLU A 146 -5.12 6.30 -6.79
C GLU A 146 -5.00 7.83 -6.73
N ALA A 147 -5.63 8.53 -7.66
CA ALA A 147 -5.63 9.99 -7.66
C ALA A 147 -6.28 10.58 -6.40
N LEU A 148 -7.36 9.97 -5.90
CA LEU A 148 -8.01 10.38 -4.65
C LEU A 148 -7.07 10.19 -3.44
N LEU A 149 -6.48 9.00 -3.29
CA LEU A 149 -5.54 8.70 -2.21
C LEU A 149 -4.33 9.65 -2.23
N GLY A 150 -3.79 9.92 -3.41
CA GLY A 150 -2.68 10.87 -3.58
C GLY A 150 -3.06 12.31 -3.20
N ARG A 151 -4.28 12.77 -3.51
CA ARG A 151 -4.74 14.11 -3.07
C ARG A 151 -4.90 14.18 -1.56
N ILE A 152 -5.48 13.16 -0.94
CA ILE A 152 -5.65 13.10 0.52
C ILE A 152 -4.27 13.11 1.21
N ALA A 153 -3.33 12.28 0.76
CA ALA A 153 -1.98 12.22 1.32
C ALA A 153 -1.25 13.56 1.21
N ARG A 154 -1.29 14.18 0.02
CA ARG A 154 -0.67 15.49 -0.21
C ARG A 154 -1.31 16.57 0.66
N ARG A 155 -2.64 16.65 0.73
CA ARG A 155 -3.35 17.61 1.57
C ARG A 155 -3.02 17.42 3.06
N THR A 156 -2.86 16.18 3.50
CA THR A 156 -2.46 15.85 4.88
C THR A 156 -1.07 16.42 5.20
N ALA A 157 -0.11 16.29 4.28
CA ALA A 157 1.20 16.90 4.45
C ALA A 157 1.16 18.44 4.41
N GLU A 158 0.43 19.01 3.44
CA GLU A 158 0.26 20.46 3.29
C GLU A 158 -0.38 21.09 4.55
N SER A 159 -1.39 20.44 5.15
CA SER A 159 -2.05 20.97 6.36
C SER A 159 -1.17 20.92 7.62
N LEU A 160 -0.17 20.03 7.64
CA LEU A 160 0.86 19.98 8.67
C LEU A 160 2.00 20.98 8.43
N GLY A 161 1.96 21.76 7.34
CA GLY A 161 3.04 22.65 6.94
C GLY A 161 4.29 21.91 6.44
N LEU A 162 4.13 20.65 5.98
CA LEU A 162 5.21 19.81 5.50
C LEU A 162 5.32 19.91 3.97
N ASP A 163 5.80 21.05 3.50
CA ASP A 163 6.07 21.28 2.08
C ASP A 163 7.26 20.40 1.63
N GLY A 164 6.98 19.39 0.79
CA GLY A 164 7.99 18.45 0.30
C GLY A 164 8.05 17.09 1.02
N HIS A 165 6.91 16.61 1.56
CA HIS A 165 6.78 15.25 2.10
C HIS A 165 7.43 14.21 1.16
N ARG A 166 8.25 13.34 1.75
CA ARG A 166 9.04 12.39 0.99
C ARG A 166 8.24 11.11 0.81
N THR A 167 7.86 10.80 -0.42
CA THR A 167 7.44 9.44 -0.77
C THR A 167 8.63 8.51 -0.56
N ILE A 168 8.43 7.45 0.20
CA ILE A 168 9.41 6.39 0.43
C ILE A 168 8.90 5.10 -0.23
N HIS A 169 9.80 4.40 -0.91
CA HIS A 169 9.55 3.19 -1.70
C HIS A 169 10.06 1.95 -0.97
#